data_AF-A0A9E0UE23-F1
#
_entry.id   AF-A0A9E0UE23-F1
#
_cell.length_a   1.000
_cell.length_b   1.000
_cell.length_c   1.000
_cell.angle_alpha   90.00
_cell.angle_beta   90.00
_cell.angle_gamma   90.00
#
_symmetry.space_group_name_H-M   'P 1'
#
loop_
_entity.id
_entity.type
_entity.pdbx_description
1 polymer ?
#
loop_
_entity_poly.entity_id
_entity_poly.type
_entity_poly.pdbx_seq_one_letter_code
_entity_poly.pdbx_strand_id
1 'polypeptide(L)' 'MSEKETTHFGYQQVPVDEKVGRVRQVFDSVASRYDLMNDLMSLGVHRIWKRQTVA' A
#
# COMPACT_ATOMS: atom_id res chain seq x y z
N MET A 1 28.54 -20.60 4.90
CA MET A 1 27.55 -20.24 3.87
C MET A 1 26.32 -19.73 4.60
N SER A 2 26.01 -18.44 4.50
CA SER A 2 24.75 -17.93 5.06
C SER A 2 23.63 -18.43 4.17
N GLU A 3 22.78 -19.33 4.67
CA GLU A 3 21.55 -19.72 3.99
C GLU A 3 20.74 -18.44 3.76
N LYS A 4 20.50 -18.10 2.49
CA LYS A 4 19.63 -16.98 2.14
C LYS A 4 18.21 -17.43 2.44
N GLU A 5 17.68 -17.06 3.60
CA GLU A 5 16.29 -17.34 3.95
C GLU A 5 15.38 -16.67 2.91
N THR A 6 14.66 -17.48 2.14
CA THR A 6 13.67 -17.03 1.17
C THR A 6 12.26 -17.26 1.73
N THR A 7 11.35 -16.35 1.42
CA THR A 7 9.96 -16.35 1.83
C THR A 7 9.05 -16.22 0.63
N HIS A 8 7.82 -16.72 0.77
CA HIS A 8 6.79 -16.54 -0.23
C HIS A 8 6.25 -15.11 -0.27
N PHE A 9 6.09 -14.58 -1.48
CA PHE A 9 5.36 -13.36 -1.81
C PHE A 9 4.45 -13.64 -3.00
N GLY A 10 3.16 -13.87 -2.73
CA GLY A 10 2.22 -14.38 -3.74
C GLY A 10 2.65 -15.74 -4.27
N TYR A 11 2.89 -15.84 -5.58
CA TYR A 11 3.33 -17.07 -6.26
C TYR A 11 4.86 -17.17 -6.42
N GLN A 12 5.63 -16.19 -5.93
CA GLN A 12 7.08 -16.13 -6.08
C GLN A 12 7.79 -16.31 -4.74
N GLN A 13 8.98 -16.93 -4.77
CA GLN A 13 9.90 -16.95 -3.63
C GLN A 13 10.88 -15.78 -3.75
N VAL A 14 10.95 -14.96 -2.70
CA VAL A 14 11.80 -13.79 -2.61
C VAL A 14 12.66 -13.86 -1.35
N PRO A 15 13.87 -13.27 -1.33
CA PRO A 15 14.64 -13.11 -0.10
C PRO A 15 13.82 -12.40 1.00
N VAL A 16 13.98 -12.82 2.25
CA VAL A 16 13.21 -12.24 3.39
C VAL A 16 13.42 -10.74 3.52
N ASP A 17 14.65 -10.28 3.28
CA ASP A 17 15.03 -8.87 3.25
C ASP A 17 14.31 -8.06 2.16
N GLU A 18 14.04 -8.67 0.99
CA GLU A 18 13.31 -8.01 -0.10
C GLU A 18 11.80 -8.00 0.09
N LYS A 19 11.24 -8.94 0.88
CA LYS A 19 9.78 -9.08 1.05
C LYS A 19 9.15 -7.79 1.58
N VAL A 20 9.76 -7.16 2.57
CA VAL A 20 9.23 -5.96 3.23
C VAL A 20 9.15 -4.79 2.23
N GLY A 21 10.18 -4.60 1.41
CA GLY A 21 10.20 -3.57 0.37
C GLY A 21 9.11 -3.78 -0.69
N ARG A 22 8.92 -5.04 -1.13
CA ARG A 22 7.88 -5.38 -2.12
C ARG A 22 6.46 -5.23 -1.57
N VAL A 23 6.23 -5.60 -0.31
CA VAL A 23 4.94 -5.35 0.37
C VAL A 23 4.65 -3.85 0.39
N ARG A 24 5.62 -3.02 0.78
CA ARG A 24 5.46 -1.56 0.79
C ARG A 24 5.09 -1.00 -0.58
N GLN A 25 5.74 -1.45 -1.65
CA GLN A 25 5.41 -1.02 -3.01
C GLN A 25 3.96 -1.35 -3.41
N VAL A 26 3.47 -2.54 -3.05
CA VAL A 26 2.07 -2.91 -3.29
C VAL A 26 1.14 -2.01 -2.48
N PHE A 27 1.42 -1.77 -1.20
CA PHE A 27 0.63 -0.85 -0.38
C PHE A 27 0.60 0.57 -0.97
N ASP A 28 1.73 1.10 -1.42
CA ASP A 28 1.83 2.44 -2.03
C ASP A 28 0.99 2.52 -3.33
N SER A 29 1.00 1.46 -4.15
CA SER A 29 0.19 1.40 -5.38
C SER A 29 -1.31 1.32 -5.12
N VAL A 30 -1.70 0.70 -4.01
CA VAL A 30 -3.10 0.48 -3.66
C VAL A 30 -3.67 1.72 -2.97
N ALA A 31 -2.90 2.38 -2.11
CA ALA A 31 -3.30 3.62 -1.41
C ALA A 31 -3.69 4.73 -2.40
N SER A 32 -2.86 4.96 -3.43
CA SER A 32 -3.15 5.98 -4.45
C SER A 32 -4.42 5.70 -5.26
N ARG A 33 -4.73 4.43 -5.52
CA ARG A 33 -5.96 4.00 -6.21
C ARG A 33 -7.21 4.19 -5.34
N TYR A 34 -7.10 3.94 -4.03
CA TYR A 34 -8.19 4.18 -3.09
C TYR A 34 -8.47 5.66 -2.89
N ASP A 35 -7.43 6.51 -2.84
CA ASP A 35 -7.60 7.96 -2.78
C ASP A 35 -8.36 8.47 -4.01
N LEU A 36 -8.01 7.98 -5.21
CA LEU A 36 -8.71 8.34 -6.43
C LEU A 36 -10.18 7.90 -6.42
N MET A 37 -10.47 6.64 -6.04
CA MET A 37 -11.85 6.15 -5.94
C MET A 37 -12.66 6.93 -4.89
N ASN A 38 -12.08 7.23 -3.73
CA ASN A 38 -12.76 7.97 -2.68
C ASN A 38 -13.05 9.42 -3.09
N ASP A 39 -12.12 10.08 -3.75
CA ASP A 39 -12.33 11.44 -4.27
C ASP A 39 -13.42 11.46 -5.36
N LEU A 40 -13.46 10.43 -6.23
CA LEU A 40 -14.38 10.37 -7.36
C LEU A 40 -15.80 9.94 -6.96
N MET A 41 -15.92 8.91 -6.13
CA MET A 41 -17.22 8.42 -5.60
C MET A 41 -17.89 9.45 -4.68
N SER A 42 -17.09 10.21 -3.92
CA SER A 42 -17.61 11.20 -2.98
C SER A 42 -17.76 12.58 -3.61
N LEU A 43 -17.44 12.76 -4.89
CA LEU A 43 -17.33 14.08 -5.55
C LEU A 43 -16.51 15.09 -4.70
N GLY A 44 -15.47 14.62 -4.02
CA GLY A 44 -14.63 15.44 -3.13
C GLY A 44 -15.18 15.74 -1.73
N VAL A 45 -16.34 15.23 -1.33
CA VAL A 45 -16.89 15.39 0.04
C VAL A 45 -15.93 14.86 1.12
N HIS A 46 -15.16 13.81 0.80
CA HIS A 46 -14.10 13.28 1.67
C HIS A 46 -13.06 14.36 2.10
N ARG A 47 -12.72 15.32 1.21
CA ARG A 47 -11.80 16.42 1.53
C ARG A 47 -12.38 17.39 2.55
N ILE A 48 -13.70 17.61 2.50
CA ILE A 48 -14.41 18.46 3.46
C ILE A 48 -14.39 17.80 4.84
N TRP A 49 -14.66 16.49 4.90
CA TRP A 49 -14.62 15.74 6.16
C TRP A 49 -13.20 15.74 6.76
N LYS A 50 -12.17 15.48 5.95
CA LYS A 50 -10.76 15.51 6.38
C LYS A 50 -10.34 16.89 6.90
N ARG A 51 -10.85 17.98 6.31
CA ARG A 51 -10.61 19.36 6.77
C ARG A 51 -11.35 19.72 8.06
N GLN A 52 -12.51 19.12 8.33
CA GLN A 52 -13.27 19.37 9.55
C GLN A 52 -12.81 18.52 10.75
N THR A 53 -12.29 17.30 10.53
CA THR A 53 -11.89 16.40 11.61
C THR A 53 -10.43 16.54 12.06
N VAL A 54 -9.56 17.15 11.25
CA VAL A 54 -8.16 17.45 11.61
C VAL A 54 -7.99 18.91 12.08
N ALA A 55 -9.08 19.55 12.52
CA ALA A 55 -9.07 20.89 13.11
C ALA A 55 -8.56 20.87 14.57
#